data_AF-A0A7C4ZJ92-F1
#
_entry.id   AF-A0A7C4ZJ92-F1
#
_cell.length_a   1.000
_cell.length_b   1.000
_cell.length_c   1.000
_cell.angle_alpha   90.00
_cell.angle_beta   90.00
_cell.angle_gamma   90.00
#
_symmetry.space_group_name_H-M   'P 1'
#
loop_
_entity.id
_entity.type
_entity.pdbx_description
1 polymer ?
#
loop_
_entity_poly.entity_id
_entity_poly.type
_entity_poly.pdbx_seq_one_letter_code
_entity_poly.pdbx_strand_id
1 'polypeptide(L)'
;MKTPKDPAEILESAYNTALREFRKDKGKSFLANLNVKAKKWVEVVAENCEKQKAVVTALITSLTKKIESPSQDVRYHKVELPGGYSARTFDTKYVTPFLKERMPRIAMKESGWLTRSIEQPHPFTLKPLFPGKISAKHVKNAFLEILNDIEVNKADPWQYLIALFILLIRETSRVQATIISMPPIHIEKEIEIDTVIDYLKSHFFTQYASPGASKLPVIAIHSLYQIMIKELKRYQGKKLEPLMSHISPDIRAGRVGDIEVTDENGNCFEAVEIKHDIPIDAIMIDDAYKKFKHTPIKRYYLLTTAEPYIRSGEEWNIKILISRIRKEHGCEVIVNGLMQSIKYYLRLIKSPKLFLNVYTNALKVDAEKASEIKEEHLKKWSQILEAIK
;
A
#
# COMPACT_ATOMS: atom_id res chain seq x y z
N MET A 1 -22.86 33.19 -18.02
CA MET A 1 -21.98 32.01 -17.83
C MET A 1 -21.53 32.03 -16.38
N LYS A 2 -21.81 30.97 -15.59
CA LYS A 2 -21.23 30.85 -14.25
C LYS A 2 -19.73 30.61 -14.43
N THR A 3 -18.90 31.38 -13.74
CA THR A 3 -17.44 31.22 -13.72
C THR A 3 -17.11 29.75 -13.41
N PRO A 4 -16.19 29.09 -14.14
CA PRO A 4 -15.75 27.74 -13.80
C PRO A 4 -15.27 27.72 -12.35
N LYS A 5 -15.81 26.83 -11.53
CA LYS A 5 -15.35 26.67 -10.15
C LYS A 5 -13.99 25.99 -10.18
N ASP A 6 -13.04 26.48 -9.39
CA ASP A 6 -11.72 25.85 -9.28
C ASP A 6 -11.85 24.39 -8.82
N PRO A 7 -11.30 23.39 -9.55
CA PRO A 7 -11.29 22.00 -9.13
C PRO A 7 -10.81 21.77 -7.69
N ALA A 8 -9.82 22.53 -7.22
CA ALA A 8 -9.33 22.41 -5.85
C ALA A 8 -10.40 22.81 -4.83
N GLU A 9 -11.10 23.92 -5.06
CA GLU A 9 -12.22 24.37 -4.21
C GLU A 9 -13.40 23.39 -4.22
N ILE A 10 -13.70 22.78 -5.38
CA ILE A 10 -14.74 21.74 -5.49
C ILE A 10 -14.42 20.56 -4.57
N LEU A 11 -13.19 20.03 -4.65
CA LEU A 11 -12.74 18.90 -3.86
C LEU A 11 -12.78 19.22 -2.35
N GLU A 12 -12.19 20.34 -1.96
CA GLU A 12 -12.14 20.77 -0.56
C GLU A 12 -13.54 21.05 0.01
N SER A 13 -14.41 21.72 -0.74
CA SER A 13 -15.77 22.02 -0.29
C SER A 13 -16.62 20.74 -0.14
N ALA A 14 -16.52 19.80 -1.09
CA ALA A 14 -17.20 18.52 -1.00
C ALA A 14 -16.68 17.69 0.18
N TYR A 15 -15.36 17.66 0.39
CA TYR A 15 -14.74 16.95 1.51
C TYR A 15 -15.09 17.55 2.87
N ASN A 16 -15.06 18.87 3.02
CA ASN A 16 -15.49 19.54 4.24
C ASN A 16 -16.97 19.34 4.52
N THR A 17 -17.80 19.27 3.48
CA THR A 17 -19.22 18.90 3.63
C THR A 17 -19.37 17.46 4.10
N ALA A 18 -18.65 16.53 3.49
CA ALA A 18 -18.62 15.13 3.92
C ALA A 18 -18.15 14.97 5.37
N LEU A 19 -17.14 15.73 5.82
CA LEU A 19 -16.70 15.74 7.21
C LEU A 19 -17.79 16.23 8.16
N ARG A 20 -18.55 17.27 7.81
CA ARG A 20 -19.67 17.75 8.63
C ARG A 20 -20.77 16.70 8.76
N GLU A 21 -21.18 16.09 7.65
CA GLU A 21 -22.18 15.01 7.65
C GLU A 21 -21.69 13.78 8.41
N PHE A 22 -20.41 13.41 8.26
CA PHE A 22 -19.81 12.32 9.01
C PHE A 22 -19.77 12.59 10.53
N ARG A 23 -19.48 13.83 10.95
CA ARG A 23 -19.51 14.21 12.36
C ARG A 23 -20.92 14.24 12.93
N LYS A 24 -21.91 14.64 12.13
CA LYS A 24 -23.33 14.71 12.54
C LYS A 24 -23.89 13.33 12.91
N ASP A 25 -23.79 12.36 12.01
CA ASP A 25 -24.39 11.03 12.22
C ASP A 25 -23.71 9.92 11.42
N LYS A 26 -22.41 10.07 11.14
CA LYS A 26 -21.65 9.21 10.21
C LYS A 26 -22.19 9.25 8.78
N GLY A 27 -22.88 10.34 8.41
CA GLY A 27 -23.49 10.59 7.11
C GLY A 27 -24.73 9.76 6.83
N LYS A 28 -25.34 9.15 7.85
CA LYS A 28 -26.54 8.31 7.69
C LYS A 28 -27.69 9.09 7.06
N SER A 29 -27.99 10.29 7.56
CA SER A 29 -29.06 11.15 7.05
C SER A 29 -28.80 11.55 5.60
N PHE A 30 -27.56 11.94 5.27
CA PHE A 30 -27.18 12.28 3.90
C PHE A 30 -27.37 11.10 2.95
N LEU A 31 -26.84 9.93 3.32
CA LEU A 31 -26.94 8.70 2.52
C LEU A 31 -28.38 8.20 2.36
N ALA A 32 -29.25 8.42 3.35
CA ALA A 32 -30.67 8.05 3.27
C ALA A 32 -31.47 8.89 2.25
N ASN A 33 -31.01 10.11 1.95
CA ASN A 33 -31.66 11.01 0.99
C ASN A 33 -31.27 10.71 -0.47
N LEU A 34 -30.23 9.90 -0.70
CA LEU A 34 -29.89 9.46 -2.05
C LEU A 34 -30.89 8.44 -2.59
N ASN A 35 -31.06 8.43 -3.91
CA ASN A 35 -31.75 7.35 -4.58
C ASN A 35 -31.13 5.99 -4.18
N VAL A 36 -31.97 4.98 -3.96
CA VAL A 36 -31.55 3.65 -3.49
C VAL A 36 -30.47 3.03 -4.39
N LYS A 37 -30.57 3.19 -5.71
CA LYS A 37 -29.56 2.69 -6.66
C LYS A 37 -28.27 3.49 -6.57
N ALA A 38 -28.37 4.82 -6.53
CA ALA A 38 -27.23 5.73 -6.37
C ALA A 38 -26.42 5.39 -5.12
N LYS A 39 -27.10 5.26 -3.98
CA LYS A 39 -26.50 4.85 -2.70
C LYS A 39 -25.74 3.53 -2.85
N LYS A 40 -26.40 2.50 -3.38
CA LYS A 40 -25.81 1.17 -3.55
C LYS A 40 -24.56 1.19 -4.45
N TRP A 41 -24.57 1.98 -5.53
CA TRP A 41 -23.42 2.07 -6.42
C TRP A 41 -22.22 2.74 -5.73
N VAL A 42 -22.44 3.82 -4.97
CA VAL A 42 -21.35 4.49 -4.25
C VAL A 42 -20.81 3.61 -3.12
N GLU A 43 -21.67 2.93 -2.38
CA GLU A 43 -21.27 1.96 -1.34
C GLU A 43 -20.35 0.88 -1.92
N VAL A 44 -20.73 0.30 -3.06
CA VAL A 44 -19.89 -0.71 -3.75
C VAL A 44 -18.50 -0.18 -4.11
N VAL A 45 -18.40 1.05 -4.62
CA VAL A 45 -17.11 1.65 -4.97
C VAL A 45 -16.28 1.94 -3.70
N ALA A 46 -16.90 2.47 -2.66
CA ALA A 46 -16.23 2.83 -1.41
C ALA A 46 -15.74 1.61 -0.62
N GLU A 47 -16.54 0.54 -0.50
CA GLU A 47 -16.15 -0.71 0.17
C GLU A 47 -14.94 -1.39 -0.48
N ASN A 48 -14.72 -1.12 -1.77
CA ASN A 48 -13.60 -1.67 -2.53
C ASN A 48 -12.44 -0.67 -2.71
N CYS A 49 -12.46 0.49 -2.02
CA CYS A 49 -11.56 1.60 -2.31
C CYS A 49 -10.07 1.25 -2.21
N GLU A 50 -9.66 0.43 -1.24
CA GLU A 50 -8.26 0.04 -1.08
C GLU A 50 -7.77 -0.94 -2.16
N LYS A 51 -8.68 -1.79 -2.68
CA LYS A 51 -8.37 -2.76 -3.75
C LYS A 51 -8.50 -2.15 -5.14
N GLN A 52 -9.30 -1.08 -5.27
CA GLN A 52 -9.67 -0.44 -6.54
C GLN A 52 -9.37 1.07 -6.51
N LYS A 53 -8.22 1.47 -5.94
CA LYS A 53 -7.82 2.88 -5.81
C LYS A 53 -7.92 3.65 -7.13
N ALA A 54 -7.53 3.03 -8.24
CA ALA A 54 -7.62 3.62 -9.57
C ALA A 54 -9.06 3.95 -9.99
N VAL A 55 -10.03 3.08 -9.67
CA VAL A 55 -11.46 3.33 -9.95
C VAL A 55 -11.98 4.49 -9.10
N VAL A 56 -11.62 4.54 -7.82
CA VAL A 56 -12.00 5.63 -6.92
C VAL A 56 -11.43 6.96 -7.41
N THR A 57 -10.13 7.01 -7.74
CA THR A 57 -9.48 8.20 -8.30
C THR A 57 -10.13 8.62 -9.61
N ALA A 58 -10.43 7.69 -10.53
CA ALA A 58 -11.09 7.99 -11.79
C ALA A 58 -12.51 8.54 -11.57
N LEU A 59 -13.27 7.97 -10.63
CA LEU A 59 -14.62 8.44 -10.30
C LEU A 59 -14.59 9.86 -9.72
N ILE A 60 -13.71 10.13 -8.75
CA ILE A 60 -13.54 11.48 -8.19
C ILE A 60 -13.15 12.46 -9.30
N THR A 61 -12.21 12.08 -10.17
CA THR A 61 -11.81 12.88 -11.33
C THR A 61 -12.99 13.23 -12.23
N SER A 62 -13.80 12.24 -12.61
CA SER A 62 -14.98 12.45 -13.45
C SER A 62 -16.03 13.31 -12.77
N LEU A 63 -16.34 13.07 -11.49
CA LEU A 63 -17.31 13.87 -10.74
C LEU A 63 -16.86 15.33 -10.61
N THR A 64 -15.62 15.58 -10.21
CA THR A 64 -15.05 16.93 -10.11
C THR A 64 -15.05 17.64 -11.46
N LYS A 65 -14.67 16.94 -12.55
CA LYS A 65 -14.71 17.52 -13.89
C LYS A 65 -16.15 17.88 -14.31
N LYS A 66 -17.13 17.05 -13.97
CA LYS A 66 -18.54 17.32 -14.29
C LYS A 66 -19.06 18.54 -13.55
N ILE A 67 -18.66 18.74 -12.29
CA ILE A 67 -19.05 19.91 -11.50
C ILE A 67 -18.37 21.18 -12.03
N GLU A 68 -17.10 21.10 -12.43
CA GLU A 68 -16.34 22.24 -12.97
C GLU A 68 -16.83 22.65 -14.37
N SER A 69 -17.06 21.68 -15.25
CA SER A 69 -17.53 21.86 -16.63
C SER A 69 -18.82 21.05 -16.88
N PRO A 70 -20.01 21.56 -16.53
CA PRO A 70 -21.27 20.80 -16.62
C PRO A 70 -21.63 20.28 -18.02
N SER A 71 -21.15 20.94 -19.07
CA SER A 71 -21.34 20.52 -20.47
C SER A 71 -20.45 19.35 -20.90
N GLN A 72 -19.35 19.07 -20.18
CA GLN A 72 -18.44 17.98 -20.50
C GLN A 72 -19.12 16.64 -20.19
N ASP A 73 -19.17 15.74 -21.18
CA ASP A 73 -19.48 14.33 -20.91
C ASP A 73 -18.23 13.65 -20.34
N VAL A 74 -18.26 13.30 -19.06
CA VAL A 74 -17.06 12.82 -18.35
C VAL A 74 -16.75 11.35 -18.60
N ARG A 75 -17.57 10.65 -19.40
CA ARG A 75 -17.27 9.30 -19.87
C ARG A 75 -16.17 9.31 -20.95
N TYR A 76 -16.02 10.43 -21.65
CA TYR A 76 -15.02 10.68 -22.70
C TYR A 76 -13.75 11.26 -22.06
N HIS A 77 -13.03 10.42 -21.33
CA HIS A 77 -11.96 10.81 -20.42
C HIS A 77 -10.57 10.99 -21.08
N LYS A 78 -10.52 10.96 -22.41
CA LYS A 78 -9.29 10.99 -23.20
C LYS A 78 -9.44 11.96 -24.36
N VAL A 79 -8.40 12.73 -24.66
CA VAL A 79 -8.41 13.74 -25.73
C VAL A 79 -8.55 13.12 -27.12
N GLU A 80 -8.16 11.85 -27.27
CA GLU A 80 -8.34 11.07 -28.50
C GLU A 80 -9.80 10.65 -28.73
N LEU A 81 -10.64 10.70 -27.69
CA LEU A 81 -12.07 10.43 -27.82
C LEU A 81 -12.81 11.69 -28.31
N PRO A 82 -13.83 11.56 -29.18
CA PRO A 82 -14.61 12.71 -29.63
C PRO A 82 -15.22 13.49 -28.46
N GLY A 83 -14.91 14.78 -28.37
CA GLY A 83 -15.35 15.65 -27.26
C GLY A 83 -14.74 15.32 -25.90
N GLY A 84 -13.64 14.55 -25.87
CA GLY A 84 -13.01 14.12 -24.63
C GLY A 84 -12.07 15.14 -24.01
N TYR A 85 -11.75 14.93 -22.74
CA TYR A 85 -10.85 15.78 -21.95
C TYR A 85 -9.64 14.99 -21.46
N SER A 86 -8.54 15.67 -21.11
CA SER A 86 -7.37 14.99 -20.54
C SER A 86 -7.58 14.67 -19.06
N ALA A 87 -8.23 13.52 -18.77
CA ALA A 87 -8.52 13.14 -17.39
C ALA A 87 -7.27 12.85 -16.55
N ARG A 88 -6.23 12.27 -17.17
CA ARG A 88 -4.93 12.06 -16.51
C ARG A 88 -4.31 13.38 -16.07
N THR A 89 -4.22 14.36 -16.97
CA THR A 89 -3.66 15.68 -16.62
C THR A 89 -4.46 16.36 -15.52
N PHE A 90 -5.79 16.25 -15.58
CA PHE A 90 -6.67 16.79 -14.55
C PHE A 90 -6.45 16.11 -13.18
N ASP A 91 -6.39 14.78 -13.15
CA ASP A 91 -6.10 14.01 -11.93
C ASP A 91 -4.75 14.35 -11.32
N THR A 92 -3.68 14.31 -12.12
CA THR A 92 -2.32 14.58 -11.63
C THR A 92 -2.16 15.99 -11.09
N LYS A 93 -2.95 16.94 -11.59
CA LYS A 93 -2.91 18.34 -11.16
C LYS A 93 -3.74 18.59 -9.90
N TYR A 94 -4.88 17.93 -9.75
CA TYR A 94 -5.86 18.28 -8.70
C TYR A 94 -6.23 17.10 -7.79
N VAL A 95 -6.66 15.97 -8.35
CA VAL A 95 -7.29 14.89 -7.58
C VAL A 95 -6.29 14.04 -6.82
N THR A 96 -5.25 13.53 -7.46
CA THR A 96 -4.24 12.72 -6.77
C THR A 96 -3.50 13.51 -5.69
N PRO A 97 -3.06 14.77 -5.91
CA PRO A 97 -2.51 15.61 -4.85
C PRO A 97 -3.47 15.77 -3.66
N PHE A 98 -4.74 16.09 -3.92
CA PHE A 98 -5.77 16.20 -2.89
C PHE A 98 -5.93 14.91 -2.09
N LEU A 99 -6.00 13.75 -2.76
CA LEU A 99 -6.11 12.46 -2.09
C LEU A 99 -4.88 12.13 -1.24
N LYS A 100 -3.66 12.47 -1.69
CA LYS A 100 -2.44 12.27 -0.89
C LYS A 100 -2.44 13.10 0.39
N GLU A 101 -2.97 14.32 0.34
CA GLU A 101 -3.05 15.21 1.50
C GLU A 101 -4.16 14.78 2.46
N ARG A 102 -5.38 14.55 1.96
CA ARG A 102 -6.57 14.32 2.79
C ARG A 102 -6.82 12.85 3.11
N MET A 103 -6.49 11.93 2.21
CA MET A 103 -6.88 10.52 2.28
C MET A 103 -5.77 9.57 1.78
N PRO A 104 -4.55 9.63 2.35
CA PRO A 104 -3.37 8.94 1.80
C PRO A 104 -3.56 7.43 1.65
N ARG A 105 -4.31 6.79 2.54
CA ARG A 105 -4.61 5.35 2.52
C ARG A 105 -5.24 4.87 1.21
N ILE A 106 -6.05 5.71 0.55
CA ILE A 106 -6.73 5.39 -0.71
C ILE A 106 -6.11 6.09 -1.92
N ALA A 107 -5.10 6.93 -1.71
CA ALA A 107 -4.46 7.69 -2.77
C ALA A 107 -3.64 6.76 -3.69
N MET A 108 -3.66 7.08 -4.98
CA MET A 108 -2.72 6.52 -5.94
C MET A 108 -1.35 7.16 -5.74
N LYS A 109 -0.28 6.41 -6.01
CA LYS A 109 1.07 6.94 -5.91
C LYS A 109 1.34 8.04 -6.94
N GLU A 110 0.90 7.85 -8.18
CA GLU A 110 1.08 8.80 -9.28
C GLU A 110 -0.25 9.27 -9.84
N SER A 111 -1.07 8.33 -10.32
CA SER A 111 -2.38 8.61 -10.89
C SER A 111 -3.22 7.34 -11.00
N GLY A 112 -4.55 7.46 -10.91
CA GLY A 112 -5.47 6.37 -11.22
C GLY A 112 -5.45 5.97 -12.70
N TRP A 113 -5.06 6.90 -13.57
CA TRP A 113 -5.14 6.80 -15.03
C TRP A 113 -3.93 6.14 -15.69
N LEU A 114 -2.97 5.64 -14.91
CA LEU A 114 -1.87 4.79 -15.37
C LEU A 114 -2.21 3.29 -15.31
N THR A 115 -3.40 2.96 -14.80
CA THR A 115 -3.83 1.57 -14.68
C THR A 115 -4.39 1.09 -16.01
N ARG A 116 -3.85 0.00 -16.56
CA ARG A 116 -4.28 -0.62 -17.83
C ARG A 116 -5.80 -0.82 -17.96
N SER A 117 -6.50 -1.06 -16.85
CA SER A 117 -7.95 -1.24 -16.84
C SER A 117 -8.75 0.05 -17.06
N ILE A 118 -8.18 1.21 -16.73
CA ILE A 118 -8.83 2.54 -16.77
C ILE A 118 -8.33 3.35 -17.98
N GLU A 119 -7.05 3.24 -18.35
CA GLU A 119 -6.43 4.05 -19.40
C GLU A 119 -6.87 3.71 -20.84
N GLN A 120 -7.76 2.74 -21.03
CA GLN A 120 -8.17 2.30 -22.36
C GLN A 120 -8.83 3.44 -23.15
N PRO A 121 -8.52 3.62 -24.45
CA PRO A 121 -9.09 4.69 -25.29
C PRO A 121 -10.54 4.36 -25.71
N HIS A 122 -11.40 4.05 -24.74
CA HIS A 122 -12.81 3.74 -24.94
C HIS A 122 -13.64 4.50 -23.90
N PRO A 123 -14.80 5.08 -24.26
CA PRO A 123 -15.60 5.84 -23.31
C PRO A 123 -16.20 4.94 -22.22
N PHE A 124 -16.35 5.48 -21.02
CA PHE A 124 -16.95 4.78 -19.87
C PHE A 124 -18.47 4.67 -19.99
N THR A 125 -18.91 3.86 -20.94
CA THR A 125 -20.33 3.69 -21.30
C THR A 125 -20.84 2.30 -20.93
N LEU A 126 -22.15 2.19 -20.72
CA LEU A 126 -22.85 0.91 -20.52
C LEU A 126 -23.16 0.21 -21.85
N LYS A 127 -23.38 0.99 -22.91
CA LYS A 127 -23.72 0.52 -24.27
C LYS A 127 -23.08 1.45 -25.32
N PRO A 128 -22.06 0.98 -26.08
CA PRO A 128 -21.37 -0.30 -25.90
C PRO A 128 -20.72 -0.38 -24.52
N LEU A 129 -20.59 -1.59 -23.96
CA LEU A 129 -19.98 -1.74 -22.64
C LEU A 129 -18.48 -1.41 -22.72
N PHE A 130 -17.99 -0.54 -21.83
CA PHE A 130 -16.57 -0.25 -21.71
C PHE A 130 -15.73 -1.55 -21.59
N PRO A 131 -14.70 -1.77 -22.44
CA PRO A 131 -14.02 -3.07 -22.50
C PRO A 131 -12.96 -3.28 -21.40
N GLY A 132 -12.52 -2.23 -20.70
CA GLY A 132 -11.45 -2.32 -19.71
C GLY A 132 -11.71 -3.34 -18.59
N LYS A 133 -10.67 -4.11 -18.22
CA LYS A 133 -10.76 -5.22 -17.27
C LYS A 133 -10.57 -4.74 -15.83
N ILE A 134 -11.59 -4.10 -15.26
CA ILE A 134 -11.69 -3.88 -13.81
C ILE A 134 -12.04 -5.24 -13.17
N SER A 135 -11.16 -5.75 -12.30
CA SER A 135 -11.20 -7.15 -11.82
C SER A 135 -12.49 -7.51 -11.08
N ALA A 136 -13.05 -6.56 -10.33
CA ALA A 136 -14.34 -6.73 -9.65
C ALA A 136 -15.49 -6.23 -10.55
N LYS A 137 -16.23 -7.18 -11.18
CA LYS A 137 -17.33 -6.85 -12.10
C LYS A 137 -18.40 -5.94 -11.47
N HIS A 138 -18.75 -6.17 -10.21
CA HIS A 138 -19.74 -5.35 -9.50
C HIS A 138 -19.25 -3.91 -9.29
N VAL A 139 -17.96 -3.71 -9.03
CA VAL A 139 -17.34 -2.37 -8.94
C VAL A 139 -17.34 -1.68 -10.30
N LYS A 140 -16.99 -2.40 -11.38
CA LYS A 140 -17.08 -1.88 -12.75
C LYS A 140 -18.49 -1.38 -13.07
N ASN A 141 -19.48 -2.20 -12.77
CA ASN A 141 -20.87 -1.86 -13.05
C ASN A 141 -21.29 -0.62 -12.24
N ALA A 142 -21.04 -0.59 -10.93
CA ALA A 142 -21.35 0.57 -10.10
C ALA A 142 -20.68 1.85 -10.62
N PHE A 143 -19.39 1.79 -10.98
CA PHE A 143 -18.66 2.91 -11.56
C PHE A 143 -19.32 3.43 -12.86
N LEU A 144 -19.63 2.53 -13.80
CA LEU A 144 -20.24 2.92 -15.08
C LEU A 144 -21.68 3.42 -14.91
N GLU A 145 -22.44 2.84 -13.97
CA GLU A 145 -23.80 3.28 -13.66
C GLU A 145 -23.82 4.68 -13.06
N ILE A 146 -22.89 5.02 -12.16
CA ILE A 146 -22.78 6.39 -11.60
C ILE A 146 -22.52 7.39 -12.74
N LEU A 147 -21.57 7.10 -13.63
CA LEU A 147 -21.26 7.98 -14.76
C LEU A 147 -22.42 8.07 -15.76
N ASN A 148 -23.17 6.98 -15.96
CA ASN A 148 -24.36 6.99 -16.78
C ASN A 148 -25.49 7.83 -16.16
N ASP A 149 -25.68 7.73 -14.84
CA ASP A 149 -26.74 8.44 -14.11
C ASP A 149 -26.54 9.97 -14.18
N ILE A 150 -25.30 10.45 -14.03
CA ILE A 150 -24.99 11.89 -14.15
C ILE A 150 -25.12 12.38 -15.61
N GLU A 151 -24.76 11.58 -16.60
CA GLU A 151 -24.74 12.02 -18.01
C GLU A 151 -26.10 11.88 -18.70
N VAL A 152 -26.83 10.80 -18.43
CA VAL A 152 -28.11 10.47 -19.07
C VAL A 152 -29.28 10.93 -18.23
N ASN A 153 -29.31 10.54 -16.94
CA ASN A 153 -30.43 10.85 -16.05
C ASN A 153 -30.30 12.20 -15.34
N LYS A 154 -29.19 12.92 -15.59
CA LYS A 154 -28.91 14.25 -15.01
C LYS A 154 -28.90 14.28 -13.48
N ALA A 155 -28.50 13.17 -12.87
CA ALA A 155 -28.27 13.13 -11.42
C ALA A 155 -27.18 14.13 -11.01
N ASP A 156 -27.30 14.70 -9.81
CA ASP A 156 -26.38 15.71 -9.32
C ASP A 156 -25.01 15.10 -8.97
N PRO A 157 -23.92 15.42 -9.71
CA PRO A 157 -22.58 14.90 -9.42
C PRO A 157 -22.06 15.35 -8.04
N TRP A 158 -22.56 16.46 -7.50
CA TRP A 158 -22.19 16.95 -6.17
C TRP A 158 -22.63 15.98 -5.07
N GLN A 159 -23.84 15.40 -5.18
CA GLN A 159 -24.35 14.41 -4.23
C GLN A 159 -23.48 13.14 -4.26
N TYR A 160 -23.12 12.67 -5.46
CA TYR A 160 -22.24 11.52 -5.62
C TYR A 160 -20.85 11.75 -5.00
N LEU A 161 -20.26 12.92 -5.21
CA LEU A 161 -18.94 13.26 -4.67
C LEU A 161 -18.94 13.32 -3.13
N ILE A 162 -19.95 13.98 -2.54
CA ILE A 162 -20.09 14.03 -1.07
C ILE A 162 -20.35 12.62 -0.50
N ALA A 163 -21.28 11.86 -1.11
CA ALA A 163 -21.59 10.50 -0.66
C ALA A 163 -20.34 9.61 -0.66
N LEU A 164 -19.54 9.70 -1.74
CA LEU A 164 -18.30 8.96 -1.86
C LEU A 164 -17.32 9.37 -0.78
N PHE A 165 -17.09 10.68 -0.55
CA PHE A 165 -16.20 11.12 0.52
C PHE A 165 -16.67 10.72 1.93
N ILE A 166 -17.97 10.77 2.23
CA ILE A 166 -18.52 10.29 3.51
C ILE A 166 -18.15 8.82 3.74
N LEU A 167 -18.37 7.98 2.73
CA LEU A 167 -18.10 6.55 2.82
C LEU A 167 -16.60 6.25 2.90
N LEU A 168 -15.77 6.97 2.14
CA LEU A 168 -14.32 6.83 2.22
C LEU A 168 -13.78 7.28 3.60
N ILE A 169 -14.31 8.37 4.18
CA ILE A 169 -13.96 8.81 5.55
C ILE A 169 -14.37 7.75 6.58
N ARG A 170 -15.54 7.11 6.38
CA ARG A 170 -16.00 6.02 7.25
C ARG A 170 -15.03 4.84 7.24
N GLU A 171 -14.59 4.41 6.06
CA GLU A 171 -13.64 3.29 5.92
C GLU A 171 -12.28 3.63 6.55
N THR A 172 -11.72 4.82 6.31
CA THR A 172 -10.44 5.20 6.91
C THR A 172 -10.53 5.40 8.42
N SER A 173 -11.65 5.93 8.93
CA SER A 173 -11.87 6.13 10.37
C SER A 173 -11.91 4.81 11.15
N ARG A 174 -12.37 3.70 10.55
CA ARG A 174 -12.38 2.38 11.19
C ARG A 174 -10.97 1.88 11.47
N VAL A 175 -10.06 2.08 10.51
CA VAL A 175 -8.65 1.72 10.66
C VAL A 175 -8.01 2.59 11.74
N GLN A 176 -8.30 3.89 11.75
CA GLN A 176 -7.78 4.79 12.78
C GLN A 176 -8.26 4.41 14.18
N ALA A 177 -9.55 4.04 14.31
CA ALA A 177 -10.08 3.54 15.58
C ALA A 177 -9.36 2.27 16.04
N THR A 178 -9.06 1.35 15.13
CA THR A 178 -8.28 0.13 15.42
C THR A 178 -6.88 0.49 15.91
N ILE A 179 -6.19 1.44 15.26
CA ILE A 179 -4.85 1.89 15.66
C ILE A 179 -4.84 2.49 17.07
N ILE A 180 -5.85 3.32 17.38
CA ILE A 180 -6.00 3.98 18.67
C ILE A 180 -6.35 2.97 19.77
N SER A 181 -7.14 1.93 19.46
CA SER A 181 -7.54 0.92 20.43
C SER A 181 -6.48 -0.14 20.72
N MET A 182 -5.38 -0.18 19.97
CA MET A 182 -4.31 -1.15 20.22
C MET A 182 -3.71 -0.95 21.62
N PRO A 183 -3.45 -2.03 22.37
CA PRO A 183 -2.91 -1.93 23.71
C PRO A 183 -1.56 -1.21 23.68
N PRO A 184 -1.27 -0.35 24.68
CA PRO A 184 0.07 0.15 24.84
C PRO A 184 1.00 -1.01 25.14
N ILE A 185 2.23 -0.94 24.62
CA ILE A 185 3.25 -1.92 24.94
C ILE A 185 3.80 -1.55 26.32
N HIS A 186 3.15 -2.07 27.36
CA HIS A 186 3.55 -1.91 28.75
C HIS A 186 4.04 -3.26 29.26
N ILE A 187 5.25 -3.62 28.84
CA ILE A 187 5.93 -4.81 29.37
C ILE A 187 6.77 -4.33 30.54
N GLU A 188 6.35 -4.59 31.78
CA GLU A 188 7.10 -4.15 32.98
C GLU A 188 8.45 -4.86 33.10
N LYS A 189 8.54 -6.10 32.62
CA LYS A 189 9.75 -6.93 32.61
C LYS A 189 10.38 -6.97 31.21
N GLU A 190 11.66 -7.36 31.14
CA GLU A 190 12.26 -7.72 29.85
C GLU A 190 11.54 -8.93 29.25
N ILE A 191 11.44 -8.96 27.93
CA ILE A 191 10.79 -10.04 27.19
C ILE A 191 11.84 -10.98 26.59
N GLU A 192 11.60 -12.28 26.74
CA GLU A 192 12.46 -13.30 26.14
C GLU A 192 12.40 -13.25 24.61
N ILE A 193 13.54 -13.51 23.97
CA ILE A 193 13.64 -13.52 22.50
C ILE A 193 12.68 -14.56 21.89
N ASP A 194 12.56 -15.73 22.52
CA ASP A 194 11.69 -16.79 22.00
C ASP A 194 10.21 -16.40 22.04
N THR A 195 9.78 -15.66 23.07
CA THR A 195 8.44 -15.07 23.13
C THR A 195 8.18 -14.11 21.96
N VAL A 196 9.15 -13.24 21.63
CA VAL A 196 9.04 -12.35 20.47
C VAL A 196 8.93 -13.14 19.16
N ILE A 197 9.71 -14.22 19.03
CA ILE A 197 9.66 -15.11 17.87
C ILE A 197 8.28 -15.75 17.72
N ASP A 198 7.69 -16.23 18.80
CA ASP A 198 6.36 -16.87 18.78
C ASP A 198 5.25 -15.88 18.43
N TYR A 199 5.36 -14.63 18.90
CA TYR A 199 4.46 -13.54 18.50
C TYR A 199 4.52 -13.27 17.01
N LEU A 200 5.73 -13.17 16.45
CA LEU A 200 5.91 -12.95 15.02
C LEU A 200 5.42 -14.15 14.20
N LYS A 201 5.64 -15.40 14.63
CA LYS A 201 5.07 -16.59 13.97
C LYS A 201 3.55 -16.53 13.95
N SER A 202 2.92 -16.27 15.10
CA SER A 202 1.48 -16.13 15.21
C SER A 202 0.95 -15.05 14.27
N HIS A 203 1.68 -13.95 14.12
CA HIS A 203 1.30 -12.85 13.24
C HIS A 203 1.50 -13.17 11.75
N PHE A 204 2.65 -13.71 11.35
CA PHE A 204 3.02 -13.93 9.95
C PHE A 204 2.22 -15.06 9.30
N PHE A 205 1.94 -16.13 10.04
CA PHE A 205 1.33 -17.36 9.51
C PHE A 205 -0.17 -17.46 9.79
N THR A 206 -0.79 -16.40 10.32
CA THR A 206 -2.25 -16.32 10.38
C THR A 206 -2.82 -16.27 8.96
N GLN A 207 -3.89 -17.04 8.72
CA GLN A 207 -4.63 -16.99 7.45
C GLN A 207 -5.53 -15.75 7.42
N TYR A 208 -5.12 -14.74 6.67
CA TYR A 208 -5.86 -13.49 6.50
C TYR A 208 -6.75 -13.53 5.26
N ALA A 209 -7.90 -12.86 5.33
CA ALA A 209 -8.83 -12.76 4.20
C ALA A 209 -8.34 -11.74 3.16
N SER A 210 -7.60 -10.71 3.59
CA SER A 210 -7.04 -9.68 2.72
C SER A 210 -5.59 -9.97 2.34
N PRO A 211 -5.14 -9.47 1.19
CA PRO A 211 -3.73 -9.48 0.85
C PRO A 211 -2.93 -8.55 1.76
N GLY A 212 -1.62 -8.80 1.84
CA GLY A 212 -0.65 -7.95 2.54
C GLY A 212 0.13 -8.67 3.65
N ALA A 213 -0.23 -9.91 3.99
CA ALA A 213 0.49 -10.72 4.98
C ALA A 213 2.00 -10.87 4.65
N SER A 214 2.35 -10.96 3.36
CA SER A 214 3.75 -11.01 2.89
C SER A 214 4.57 -9.76 3.26
N LYS A 215 3.92 -8.66 3.65
CA LYS A 215 4.58 -7.43 4.12
C LYS A 215 5.03 -7.52 5.57
N LEU A 216 4.39 -8.37 6.39
CA LEU A 216 4.66 -8.48 7.82
C LEU A 216 6.12 -8.85 8.12
N PRO A 217 6.74 -9.85 7.45
CA PRO A 217 8.14 -10.18 7.68
C PRO A 217 9.10 -9.08 7.21
N VAL A 218 8.74 -8.35 6.15
CA VAL A 218 9.53 -7.20 5.66
C VAL A 218 9.55 -6.08 6.69
N ILE A 219 8.39 -5.71 7.24
CA ILE A 219 8.30 -4.69 8.28
C ILE A 219 9.09 -5.10 9.53
N ALA A 220 9.08 -6.38 9.90
CA ALA A 220 9.83 -6.88 11.05
C ALA A 220 11.35 -6.75 10.86
N ILE A 221 11.89 -7.19 9.72
CA ILE A 221 13.32 -7.02 9.45
C ILE A 221 13.68 -5.53 9.37
N HIS A 222 12.88 -4.71 8.70
CA HIS A 222 13.15 -3.27 8.64
C HIS A 222 13.16 -2.61 10.02
N SER A 223 12.23 -3.00 10.89
CA SER A 223 12.17 -2.54 12.29
C SER A 223 13.42 -2.93 13.08
N LEU A 224 13.99 -4.12 12.84
CA LEU A 224 15.28 -4.50 13.44
C LEU A 224 16.42 -3.63 12.90
N TYR A 225 16.46 -3.36 11.59
CA TYR A 225 17.45 -2.46 11.01
C TYR A 225 17.33 -1.03 11.58
N GLN A 226 16.12 -0.53 11.84
CA GLN A 226 15.90 0.77 12.48
C GLN A 226 16.57 0.87 13.86
N ILE A 227 16.70 -0.25 14.57
CA ILE A 227 17.37 -0.34 15.87
C ILE A 227 18.87 -0.58 15.67
N MET A 228 19.24 -1.60 14.90
CA MET A 228 20.62 -2.01 14.68
C MET A 228 21.49 -0.89 14.11
N ILE A 229 20.97 -0.05 13.21
CA ILE A 229 21.73 1.10 12.68
C ILE A 229 22.14 2.08 13.77
N LYS A 230 21.33 2.23 14.81
CA LYS A 230 21.60 3.16 15.92
C LYS A 230 22.55 2.57 16.96
N GLU A 231 22.55 1.25 17.12
CA GLU A 231 23.22 0.57 18.23
C GLU A 231 24.53 -0.10 17.84
N LEU A 232 24.67 -0.56 16.59
CA LEU A 232 25.82 -1.36 16.17
C LEU A 232 26.85 -0.51 15.41
N LYS A 233 28.10 -0.57 15.88
CA LYS A 233 29.26 0.11 15.25
C LYS A 233 29.40 -0.19 13.76
N ARG A 234 28.98 -1.37 13.31
CA ARG A 234 28.97 -1.79 11.90
C ARG A 234 28.26 -0.79 10.98
N TYR A 235 27.21 -0.15 11.48
CA TYR A 235 26.36 0.75 10.71
C TYR A 235 26.66 2.23 10.98
N GLN A 236 27.79 2.55 11.62
CA GLN A 236 28.24 3.93 11.79
C GLN A 236 28.42 4.60 10.42
N GLY A 237 27.85 5.80 10.26
CA GLY A 237 27.84 6.53 8.99
C GLY A 237 26.94 5.92 7.90
N LYS A 238 26.07 4.96 8.26
CA LYS A 238 25.11 4.34 7.34
C LYS A 238 23.69 4.80 7.62
N LYS A 239 22.83 4.71 6.61
CA LYS A 239 21.44 5.14 6.67
C LYS A 239 20.52 4.02 6.20
N LEU A 240 19.42 3.80 6.92
CA LEU A 240 18.35 2.89 6.48
C LEU A 240 17.42 3.65 5.55
N GLU A 241 17.18 3.11 4.35
CA GLU A 241 16.20 3.70 3.44
C GLU A 241 14.76 3.41 3.89
N PRO A 242 13.79 4.28 3.58
CA PRO A 242 12.39 4.05 3.89
C PRO A 242 11.87 2.74 3.30
N LEU A 243 10.92 2.11 3.99
CA LEU A 243 10.17 0.98 3.43
C LEU A 243 9.46 1.41 2.14
N MET A 244 9.68 0.68 1.05
CA MET A 244 8.90 0.88 -0.16
C MET A 244 7.48 0.40 0.03
N SER A 245 6.52 1.12 -0.53
CA SER A 245 5.27 0.49 -0.91
C SER A 245 5.49 -0.35 -2.18
N HIS A 246 4.93 -1.56 -2.26
CA HIS A 246 5.04 -2.46 -3.42
C HIS A 246 4.53 -1.84 -4.74
N ILE A 247 3.86 -0.68 -4.68
CA ILE A 247 3.09 -0.07 -5.78
C ILE A 247 3.90 0.98 -6.57
N SER A 248 5.18 1.22 -6.25
CA SER A 248 5.99 2.20 -6.99
C SER A 248 6.86 1.58 -8.08
N PRO A 249 6.74 2.04 -9.35
CA PRO A 249 7.73 1.77 -10.40
C PRO A 249 8.96 2.67 -10.26
N ASP A 250 8.78 3.99 -10.05
CA ASP A 250 9.88 4.96 -10.12
C ASP A 250 10.93 4.82 -9.01
N ILE A 251 10.56 4.39 -7.79
CA ILE A 251 11.52 4.11 -6.71
C ILE A 251 12.26 2.77 -6.95
N ARG A 252 11.71 1.85 -7.75
CA ARG A 252 12.43 0.62 -8.11
C ARG A 252 13.57 0.89 -9.09
N ALA A 253 13.57 2.02 -9.79
CA ALA A 253 14.65 2.42 -10.69
C ALA A 253 15.90 2.82 -9.88
N GLY A 254 16.55 1.83 -9.27
CA GLY A 254 17.77 2.01 -8.48
C GLY A 254 17.85 1.11 -7.23
N ARG A 255 16.71 0.64 -6.72
CA ARG A 255 16.66 -0.28 -5.57
C ARG A 255 16.76 -1.74 -6.01
N VAL A 256 17.59 -2.49 -5.32
CA VAL A 256 17.96 -3.88 -5.55
C VAL A 256 17.36 -4.87 -4.53
N GLY A 257 16.80 -4.38 -3.42
CA GLY A 257 16.10 -5.20 -2.42
C GLY A 257 14.90 -4.52 -1.75
N ASP A 258 14.15 -5.28 -0.95
CA ASP A 258 13.00 -4.78 -0.17
C ASP A 258 13.47 -3.77 0.90
N ILE A 259 14.61 -4.04 1.53
CA ILE A 259 15.25 -3.21 2.55
C ILE A 259 16.67 -2.90 2.09
N GLU A 260 17.09 -1.65 2.26
CA GLU A 260 18.43 -1.22 1.88
C GLU A 260 19.03 -0.31 2.92
N VAL A 261 20.32 -0.48 3.12
CA VAL A 261 21.18 0.39 3.89
C VAL A 261 22.15 1.06 2.93
N THR A 262 22.20 2.38 2.97
CA THR A 262 23.12 3.20 2.17
C THR A 262 24.29 3.68 3.02
N ASP A 263 25.42 3.92 2.38
CA ASP A 263 26.53 4.64 3.01
C ASP A 263 26.35 6.16 2.95
N GLU A 264 27.27 6.87 3.60
CA GLU A 264 27.36 8.33 3.63
C GLU A 264 27.47 8.98 2.24
N ASN A 265 27.89 8.24 1.21
CA ASN A 265 27.93 8.70 -0.19
C ASN A 265 26.65 8.36 -0.96
N GLY A 266 25.66 7.74 -0.31
CA GLY A 266 24.41 7.30 -0.93
C GLY A 266 24.50 5.99 -1.71
N ASN A 267 25.63 5.28 -1.66
CA ASN A 267 25.79 3.99 -2.34
C ASN A 267 25.15 2.87 -1.51
N CYS A 268 24.63 1.83 -2.18
CA CYS A 268 24.08 0.66 -1.50
C CYS A 268 25.18 -0.09 -0.74
N PHE A 269 25.06 -0.15 0.59
CA PHE A 269 25.97 -0.91 1.45
C PHE A 269 25.50 -2.36 1.61
N GLU A 270 24.20 -2.54 1.90
CA GLU A 270 23.57 -3.82 2.20
C GLU A 270 22.12 -3.81 1.73
N ALA A 271 21.64 -4.93 1.19
CA ALA A 271 20.27 -5.09 0.75
C ALA A 271 19.70 -6.42 1.24
N VAL A 272 18.40 -6.44 1.50
CA VAL A 272 17.65 -7.62 1.93
C VAL A 272 16.44 -7.79 1.02
N GLU A 273 16.30 -8.98 0.45
CA GLU A 273 15.11 -9.45 -0.25
C GLU A 273 14.46 -10.55 0.59
N ILE A 274 13.14 -10.48 0.76
CA ILE A 274 12.39 -11.40 1.61
C ILE A 274 11.35 -12.13 0.79
N LYS A 275 11.36 -13.47 0.88
CA LYS A 275 10.31 -14.34 0.37
C LYS A 275 9.42 -14.81 1.50
N HIS A 276 8.12 -14.82 1.27
CA HIS A 276 7.15 -15.33 2.23
C HIS A 276 6.64 -16.68 1.76
N ASP A 277 6.82 -17.70 2.60
CA ASP A 277 6.33 -19.07 2.43
C ASP A 277 6.85 -19.79 1.17
N ILE A 278 8.03 -19.40 0.69
CA ILE A 278 8.66 -19.99 -0.49
C ILE A 278 10.13 -20.31 -0.17
N PRO A 279 10.55 -21.59 -0.16
CA PRO A 279 11.96 -21.99 -0.02
C PRO A 279 12.81 -21.42 -1.16
N ILE A 280 14.06 -21.06 -0.84
CA ILE A 280 14.98 -20.45 -1.79
C ILE A 280 15.58 -21.52 -2.71
N ASP A 281 15.64 -21.20 -4.01
CA ASP A 281 16.31 -21.99 -5.04
C ASP A 281 17.35 -21.13 -5.80
N ALA A 282 18.15 -21.77 -6.66
CA ALA A 282 19.20 -21.09 -7.42
C ALA A 282 18.64 -20.05 -8.41
N ILE A 283 17.41 -20.24 -8.91
CA ILE A 283 16.76 -19.28 -9.82
C ILE A 283 16.52 -17.95 -9.09
N MET A 284 16.02 -18.01 -7.85
CA MET A 284 15.81 -16.80 -7.05
C MET A 284 17.09 -16.03 -6.77
N ILE A 285 18.22 -16.72 -6.60
CA ILE A 285 19.53 -16.07 -6.41
C ILE A 285 20.00 -15.43 -7.72
N ASP A 286 19.82 -16.09 -8.87
CA ASP A 286 20.19 -15.52 -10.16
C ASP A 286 19.33 -14.29 -10.49
N ASP A 287 18.03 -14.35 -10.20
CA ASP A 287 17.11 -13.22 -10.36
C ASP A 287 17.46 -12.06 -9.41
N ALA A 288 17.85 -12.35 -8.17
CA ALA A 288 18.39 -11.34 -7.28
C ALA A 288 19.67 -10.71 -7.85
N TYR A 289 20.62 -11.53 -8.32
CA TYR A 289 21.87 -11.05 -8.91
C TYR A 289 21.64 -10.15 -10.12
N LYS A 290 20.70 -10.47 -11.01
CA LYS A 290 20.33 -9.60 -12.14
C LYS A 290 19.93 -8.19 -11.70
N LYS A 291 19.32 -8.03 -10.52
CA LYS A 291 18.92 -6.71 -9.99
C LYS A 291 20.13 -5.87 -9.56
N PHE A 292 21.14 -6.48 -8.93
CA PHE A 292 22.28 -5.74 -8.36
C PHE A 292 23.60 -5.92 -9.10
N LYS A 293 23.64 -6.67 -10.21
CA LYS A 293 24.88 -6.98 -10.96
C LYS A 293 25.73 -5.74 -11.31
N HIS A 294 25.10 -4.59 -11.48
CA HIS A 294 25.75 -3.32 -11.82
C HIS A 294 25.79 -2.33 -10.65
N THR A 295 25.33 -2.74 -9.46
CA THR A 295 25.26 -1.90 -8.27
C THR A 295 26.30 -2.37 -7.27
N PRO A 296 27.35 -1.57 -7.00
CA PRO A 296 28.31 -1.90 -5.97
C PRO A 296 27.61 -2.12 -4.63
N ILE A 297 27.73 -3.32 -4.08
CA ILE A 297 27.09 -3.72 -2.83
C ILE A 297 27.99 -4.70 -2.08
N LYS A 298 28.06 -4.59 -0.75
CA LYS A 298 28.91 -5.48 0.06
C LYS A 298 28.19 -6.77 0.41
N ARG A 299 26.90 -6.70 0.75
CA ARG A 299 26.11 -7.85 1.18
C ARG A 299 24.70 -7.84 0.62
N TYR A 300 24.24 -9.00 0.20
CA TYR A 300 22.88 -9.22 -0.24
C TYR A 300 22.27 -10.40 0.52
N TYR A 301 21.23 -10.12 1.30
CA TYR A 301 20.52 -11.13 2.06
C TYR A 301 19.29 -11.59 1.29
N LEU A 302 19.15 -12.88 1.07
CA LEU A 302 17.93 -13.50 0.58
C LEU A 302 17.35 -14.35 1.71
N LEU A 303 16.29 -13.84 2.32
CA LEU A 303 15.67 -14.45 3.50
C LEU A 303 14.31 -15.04 3.12
N THR A 304 13.92 -16.14 3.75
CA THR A 304 12.56 -16.68 3.58
C THR A 304 11.92 -17.09 4.90
N THR A 305 10.60 -16.95 5.00
CA THR A 305 9.84 -17.51 6.13
C THR A 305 9.57 -19.01 6.00
N ALA A 306 9.87 -19.62 4.85
CA ALA A 306 9.70 -21.05 4.67
C ALA A 306 10.72 -21.85 5.51
N GLU A 307 10.28 -23.02 5.99
CA GLU A 307 11.13 -24.00 6.64
C GLU A 307 10.91 -25.38 5.98
N PRO A 308 11.96 -26.02 5.44
CA PRO A 308 13.35 -25.55 5.34
C PRO A 308 13.49 -24.32 4.42
N TYR A 309 14.46 -23.45 4.74
CA TYR A 309 14.66 -22.19 4.00
C TYR A 309 15.30 -22.37 2.61
N ILE A 310 15.95 -23.51 2.34
CA ILE A 310 16.42 -23.91 1.01
C ILE A 310 15.51 -25.02 0.49
N ARG A 311 15.16 -24.93 -0.79
CA ARG A 311 14.44 -26.00 -1.50
C ARG A 311 15.32 -27.26 -1.53
N SER A 312 14.77 -28.40 -1.13
CA SER A 312 15.50 -29.67 -1.12
C SER A 312 16.15 -29.96 -2.48
N GLY A 313 17.46 -30.24 -2.46
CA GLY A 313 18.27 -30.54 -3.65
C GLY A 313 18.97 -29.32 -4.26
N GLU A 314 18.67 -28.10 -3.81
CA GLU A 314 19.27 -26.86 -4.33
C GLU A 314 20.56 -26.44 -3.61
N GLU A 315 20.93 -27.11 -2.50
CA GLU A 315 22.01 -26.68 -1.62
C GLU A 315 23.35 -26.50 -2.35
N TRP A 316 23.69 -27.45 -3.23
CA TRP A 316 24.93 -27.42 -4.00
C TRP A 316 24.91 -26.33 -5.08
N ASN A 317 23.79 -26.20 -5.80
CA ASN A 317 23.61 -25.19 -6.86
C ASN A 317 23.71 -23.77 -6.29
N ILE A 318 23.05 -23.54 -5.15
CA ILE A 318 23.11 -22.29 -4.40
C ILE A 318 24.56 -21.98 -3.98
N LYS A 319 25.29 -22.96 -3.44
CA LYS A 319 26.68 -22.77 -3.02
C LYS A 319 27.60 -22.37 -4.17
N ILE A 320 27.48 -23.04 -5.33
CA ILE A 320 28.23 -22.68 -6.54
C ILE A 320 27.92 -21.25 -6.97
N LEU A 321 26.63 -20.89 -7.01
CA LEU A 321 26.18 -19.59 -7.48
C LEU A 321 26.65 -18.45 -6.56
N ILE A 322 26.56 -18.64 -5.23
CA ILE A 322 27.10 -17.68 -4.25
C ILE A 322 28.61 -17.51 -4.44
N SER A 323 29.35 -18.61 -4.65
CA SER A 323 30.79 -18.54 -4.91
C SER A 323 31.11 -17.78 -6.20
N ARG A 324 30.34 -18.00 -7.25
CA ARG A 324 30.45 -17.27 -8.53
C ARG A 324 30.24 -15.77 -8.32
N ILE A 325 29.14 -15.37 -7.68
CA ILE A 325 28.82 -13.96 -7.41
C ILE A 325 29.92 -13.31 -6.57
N ARG A 326 30.44 -14.02 -5.56
CA ARG A 326 31.55 -13.49 -4.75
C ARG A 326 32.82 -13.25 -5.56
N LYS A 327 33.14 -14.11 -6.52
CA LYS A 327 34.31 -13.96 -7.40
C LYS A 327 34.12 -12.85 -8.44
N GLU A 328 32.96 -12.79 -9.08
CA GLU A 328 32.69 -11.86 -10.19
C GLU A 328 32.37 -10.44 -9.71
N HIS A 329 31.61 -10.32 -8.61
CA HIS A 329 31.09 -9.04 -8.14
C HIS A 329 31.72 -8.60 -6.80
N GLY A 330 32.27 -9.54 -6.01
CA GLY A 330 32.74 -9.26 -4.65
C GLY A 330 31.62 -9.16 -3.61
N CYS A 331 30.35 -9.30 -4.00
CA CYS A 331 29.22 -9.31 -3.06
C CYS A 331 29.21 -10.62 -2.26
N GLU A 332 28.98 -10.52 -0.96
CA GLU A 332 28.66 -11.67 -0.11
C GLU A 332 27.14 -11.89 -0.10
N VAL A 333 26.68 -12.95 -0.77
CA VAL A 333 25.27 -13.34 -0.79
C VAL A 333 24.99 -14.29 0.36
N ILE A 334 23.99 -13.96 1.18
CA ILE A 334 23.64 -14.68 2.41
C ILE A 334 22.21 -15.21 2.27
N VAL A 335 22.08 -16.53 2.26
CA VAL A 335 20.79 -17.24 2.18
C VAL A 335 20.46 -17.81 3.55
N ASN A 336 19.30 -17.48 4.12
CA ASN A 336 18.94 -17.95 5.47
C ASN A 336 17.41 -17.96 5.73
N GLY A 337 17.00 -18.67 6.79
CA GLY A 337 15.67 -18.56 7.37
C GLY A 337 15.45 -17.20 8.04
N LEU A 338 14.31 -16.57 7.78
CA LEU A 338 13.96 -15.25 8.31
C LEU A 338 13.77 -15.31 9.82
N MET A 339 13.09 -16.34 10.34
CA MET A 339 12.84 -16.47 11.77
C MET A 339 14.16 -16.62 12.56
N GLN A 340 15.10 -17.41 12.04
CA GLN A 340 16.43 -17.54 12.63
C GLN A 340 17.21 -16.24 12.55
N SER A 341 17.13 -15.51 11.43
CA SER A 341 17.77 -14.20 11.28
C SER A 341 17.24 -13.18 12.29
N ILE A 342 15.92 -13.12 12.49
CA ILE A 342 15.29 -12.29 13.53
C ILE A 342 15.81 -12.68 14.91
N LYS A 343 15.86 -13.98 15.23
CA LYS A 343 16.36 -14.48 16.51
C LYS A 343 17.80 -14.05 16.76
N TYR A 344 18.66 -14.07 15.74
CA TYR A 344 20.03 -13.56 15.85
C TYR A 344 20.09 -12.04 16.03
N TYR A 345 19.32 -11.27 15.25
CA TYR A 345 19.31 -9.81 15.36
C TYR A 345 18.80 -9.33 16.72
N LEU A 346 17.80 -10.01 17.30
CA LEU A 346 17.31 -9.73 18.65
C LEU A 346 18.39 -9.92 19.74
N ARG A 347 19.39 -10.80 19.52
CA ARG A 347 20.54 -10.96 20.44
C ARG A 347 21.56 -9.82 20.34
N LEU A 348 21.55 -9.08 19.22
CA LEU A 348 22.52 -8.01 18.97
C LEU A 348 22.04 -6.65 19.47
N ILE A 349 20.73 -6.45 19.59
CA ILE A 349 20.13 -5.20 20.07
C ILE A 349 20.04 -5.20 21.60
N LYS A 350 19.99 -4.00 22.19
CA LYS A 350 19.98 -3.82 23.64
C LYS A 350 18.75 -4.43 24.34
N SER A 351 17.59 -4.40 23.69
CA SER A 351 16.35 -4.93 24.27
C SER A 351 15.37 -5.43 23.19
N PRO A 352 14.90 -6.69 23.27
CA PRO A 352 13.81 -7.20 22.43
C PRO A 352 12.48 -6.44 22.61
N LYS A 353 12.26 -5.80 23.76
CA LYS A 353 11.09 -4.94 24.00
C LYS A 353 11.08 -3.72 23.07
N LEU A 354 12.25 -3.14 22.81
CA LEU A 354 12.37 -2.01 21.87
C LEU A 354 11.90 -2.43 20.47
N PHE A 355 12.23 -3.65 20.04
CA PHE A 355 11.76 -4.17 18.76
C PHE A 355 10.23 -4.20 18.65
N LEU A 356 9.51 -4.67 19.68
CA LEU A 356 8.04 -4.70 19.64
C LEU A 356 7.43 -3.30 19.44
N ASN A 357 8.00 -2.28 20.09
CA ASN A 357 7.59 -0.88 19.93
C ASN A 357 7.81 -0.39 18.49
N VAL A 358 9.01 -0.62 17.96
CA VAL A 358 9.37 -0.19 16.61
C VAL A 358 8.52 -0.90 15.57
N TYR A 359 8.35 -2.22 15.69
CA TYR A 359 7.52 -3.03 14.81
C TYR A 359 6.05 -2.60 14.82
N THR A 360 5.49 -2.39 16.00
CA THR A 360 4.10 -1.95 16.16
C THR A 360 3.85 -0.58 15.53
N ASN A 361 4.78 0.36 15.74
CA ASN A 361 4.68 1.68 15.12
C ASN A 361 4.82 1.60 13.60
N ALA A 362 5.70 0.75 13.08
CA ALA A 362 5.85 0.54 11.65
C ALA A 362 4.57 -0.04 11.00
N LEU A 363 3.90 -0.99 11.66
CA LEU A 363 2.59 -1.50 11.22
C LEU A 363 1.52 -0.40 11.17
N LYS A 364 1.44 0.44 12.21
CA LYS A 364 0.50 1.57 12.29
C LYS A 364 0.74 2.57 11.15
N VAL A 365 1.99 2.97 10.94
CA VAL A 365 2.37 3.90 9.87
C VAL A 365 2.06 3.34 8.48
N ASP A 366 2.36 2.06 8.23
CA ASP A 366 2.02 1.43 6.95
C ASP A 366 0.50 1.41 6.72
N ALA A 367 -0.27 1.02 7.75
CA ALA A 367 -1.72 1.05 7.67
C ALA A 367 -2.24 2.47 7.37
N GLU A 368 -1.76 3.51 8.04
CA GLU A 368 -2.25 4.87 7.78
C GLU A 368 -1.93 5.38 6.36
N LYS A 369 -0.75 5.02 5.83
CA LYS A 369 -0.20 5.66 4.62
C LYS A 369 -0.19 4.75 3.40
N ALA A 370 0.39 3.56 3.49
CA ALA A 370 0.62 2.67 2.36
C ALA A 370 -0.54 1.70 2.12
N SER A 371 -1.34 1.41 3.15
CA SER A 371 -2.49 0.49 3.14
C SER A 371 -2.15 -0.95 2.78
N GLU A 372 -0.88 -1.37 2.81
CA GLU A 372 -0.51 -2.78 2.61
C GLU A 372 -0.88 -3.58 3.86
N ILE A 373 -0.67 -2.99 5.03
CA ILE A 373 -1.24 -3.46 6.29
C ILE A 373 -2.72 -3.08 6.39
N LYS A 374 -3.54 -4.12 6.55
CA LYS A 374 -5.00 -4.06 6.65
C LYS A 374 -5.46 -4.05 8.09
N GLU A 375 -6.72 -3.66 8.30
CA GLU A 375 -7.35 -3.63 9.63
C GLU A 375 -7.21 -4.98 10.35
N GLU A 376 -7.39 -6.10 9.65
CA GLU A 376 -7.29 -7.44 10.23
C GLU A 376 -5.87 -7.81 10.72
N HIS A 377 -4.83 -7.34 10.03
CA HIS A 377 -3.44 -7.55 10.46
C HIS A 377 -3.21 -6.82 11.80
N LEU A 378 -3.67 -5.57 11.91
CA LEU A 378 -3.57 -4.80 13.15
C LEU A 378 -4.36 -5.44 14.29
N LYS A 379 -5.57 -5.93 14.01
CA LYS A 379 -6.40 -6.63 15.00
C LYS A 379 -5.72 -7.90 15.51
N LYS A 380 -5.14 -8.71 14.61
CA LYS A 380 -4.39 -9.90 15.01
C LYS A 380 -3.17 -9.53 15.86
N TRP A 381 -2.44 -8.48 15.48
CA TRP A 381 -1.32 -8.00 16.29
C TRP A 381 -1.77 -7.48 17.66
N SER A 382 -2.89 -6.75 17.74
CA SER A 382 -3.49 -6.31 19.00
C SER A 382 -3.79 -7.48 19.93
N GLN A 383 -4.41 -8.54 19.41
CA GLN A 383 -4.71 -9.76 20.17
C GLN A 383 -3.44 -10.46 20.69
N ILE A 384 -2.37 -10.46 19.89
CA ILE A 384 -1.07 -11.01 20.30
C ILE A 384 -0.49 -10.17 21.45
N LEU A 385 -0.58 -8.84 21.36
CA LEU A 385 -0.09 -7.94 22.41
C LEU A 385 -0.90 -8.04 23.72
N GLU A 386 -2.23 -8.23 23.65
CA GLU A 386 -3.09 -8.43 24.83
C GLU A 386 -2.76 -9.73 25.59
N ALA A 387 -2.18 -10.72 24.91
CA ALA A 387 -1.73 -11.95 25.54
C ALA A 387 -0.41 -11.78 26.33
N ILE A 388 0.24 -10.62 26.24
CA ILE A 388 1.43 -10.29 27.03
C ILE A 388 0.98 -10.04 28.47
N LYS A 389 1.26 -10.98 29.36
CA LYS A 389 1.10 -10.83 30.81
C LYS A 389 2.41 -10.45 31.48
#